data_AF-A0A6B3EHW2-F1
#
_entry.id   AF-A0A6B3EHW2-F1
#
_cell.length_a   1.000
_cell.length_b   1.000
_cell.length_c   1.000
_cell.angle_alpha   90.00
_cell.angle_beta   90.00
_cell.angle_gamma   90.00
#
_symmetry.space_group_name_H-M   'P 1'
#
loop_
_entity.id
_entity.type
_entity.pdbx_description
1 polymer ?
#
loop_
_entity_poly.entity_id
_entity_poly.type
_entity_poly.pdbx_seq_one_letter_code
_entity_poly.pdbx_strand_id
1 'polypeptide(L)' 'GMDRIPAALTRAIGERRIRTGAAVTDLKNTAHGVTVTYTRGGREHRVDADYCVAALPPNILAKTSHNLGPAVQ' A
#
# COMPACT_ATOMS: atom_id res chain seq x y z
N GLY A 1 -12.61 -16.89 14.79
CA GLY A 1 -11.78 -16.24 15.83
C GLY A 1 -11.61 -14.78 15.48
N MET A 2 -10.47 -14.19 15.83
CA MET A 2 -10.15 -12.79 15.56
C MET A 2 -10.09 -12.44 14.06
N ASP A 3 -9.91 -13.44 13.20
CA ASP A 3 -9.99 -13.37 11.74
C ASP A 3 -11.36 -12.95 11.20
N ARG A 4 -12.43 -13.10 11.99
CA ARG A 4 -13.79 -12.71 11.58
C ARG A 4 -13.96 -11.21 11.45
N ILE A 5 -13.20 -10.41 12.22
CA ILE A 5 -13.25 -8.95 12.16
C ILE A 5 -12.72 -8.42 10.81
N PRO A 6 -11.48 -8.73 10.37
CA PRO A 6 -11.00 -8.30 9.06
C PRO A 6 -11.82 -8.90 7.91
N ALA A 7 -12.37 -10.10 8.06
CA ALA A 7 -13.29 -10.66 7.07
C ALA A 7 -14.59 -9.84 6.92
N ALA A 8 -15.14 -9.33 8.03
CA ALA A 8 -16.32 -8.45 7.98
C ALA A 8 -16.00 -7.10 7.31
N LEU A 9 -14.85 -6.49 7.63
CA LEU A 9 -14.40 -5.25 7.00
C LEU A 9 -14.17 -5.43 5.49
N THR A 10 -13.56 -6.55 5.08
CA THR A 10 -13.34 -6.89 3.67
C THR A 10 -14.67 -6.94 2.91
N ARG A 11 -15.71 -7.56 3.48
CA ARG A 11 -17.04 -7.61 2.87
C ARG A 11 -17.69 -6.23 2.76
N ALA A 12 -17.60 -5.42 3.82
CA ALA A 12 -18.17 -4.07 3.85
C ALA A 12 -17.51 -3.13 2.83
N ILE A 13 -16.18 -3.21 2.66
CA ILE A 13 -15.42 -2.43 1.66
C ILE A 13 -15.69 -2.95 0.24
N GLY A 14 -15.90 -4.26 0.11
CA GLY A 14 -16.07 -4.96 -1.16
C GLY A 14 -14.75 -5.56 -1.65
N GLU A 15 -14.73 -6.88 -1.80
CA GLU A 15 -13.53 -7.68 -2.09
C GLU A 15 -12.79 -7.23 -3.36
N ARG A 16 -13.51 -6.78 -4.39
CA ARG A 16 -12.91 -6.29 -5.65
C ARG A 16 -12.04 -5.04 -5.49
N ARG A 17 -12.17 -4.30 -4.39
CA ARG A 17 -11.35 -3.11 -4.10
C ARG A 17 -10.06 -3.45 -3.35
N ILE A 18 -9.91 -4.68 -2.87
CA ILE A 18 -8.78 -5.11 -2.05
C ILE A 18 -7.89 -6.04 -2.89
N ARG A 19 -6.60 -5.69 -2.97
CA ARG A 19 -5.61 -6.48 -3.71
C ARG A 19 -4.71 -7.21 -2.72
N THR A 20 -4.98 -8.49 -2.48
CA THR A 20 -4.10 -9.36 -1.70
C THR A 20 -2.92 -9.86 -2.56
N GLY A 21 -1.81 -10.22 -1.91
CA GLY A 21 -0.57 -10.61 -2.60
C GLY A 21 0.08 -9.48 -3.40
N ALA A 22 -0.27 -8.23 -3.11
CA ALA A 22 0.30 -7.02 -3.70
C ALA A 22 1.39 -6.46 -2.78
N ALA A 23 2.63 -6.89 -2.98
CA ALA A 23 3.76 -6.42 -2.19
C ALA A 23 4.23 -5.07 -2.71
N VAL A 24 4.02 -3.99 -1.94
CA VAL A 24 4.48 -2.64 -2.30
C VAL A 24 6.01 -2.59 -2.35
N THR A 25 6.54 -2.00 -3.41
CA THR A 25 7.98 -1.87 -3.67
C THR A 25 8.45 -0.42 -3.76
N ASP A 26 7.57 0.52 -4.13
CA ASP A 26 7.86 1.95 -4.19
C ASP A 26 6.61 2.77 -3.82
N LEU A 27 6.80 3.87 -3.09
CA LEU A 27 5.76 4.82 -2.71
C LEU A 27 6.32 6.24 -2.79
N LYS A 28 5.80 7.06 -3.71
CA LYS A 28 6.31 8.42 -3.94
C LYS A 28 5.22 9.46 -3.97
N ASN A 29 5.42 10.53 -3.21
CA ASN A 29 4.72 11.78 -3.41
C ASN A 29 5.13 12.36 -4.78
N THR A 30 4.14 12.86 -5.50
CA THR A 30 4.27 13.54 -6.79
C THR A 30 3.70 14.95 -6.67
N ALA A 31 3.79 15.75 -7.73
CA ALA A 31 3.13 17.06 -7.77
C ALA A 31 1.59 16.99 -7.71
N HIS A 32 0.99 15.82 -7.97
CA HIS A 32 -0.47 15.64 -8.13
C HIS A 32 -1.07 14.57 -7.21
N GLY A 33 -0.32 14.09 -6.22
CA GLY A 33 -0.78 13.03 -5.32
C GLY A 33 0.32 12.01 -5.03
N VAL A 34 -0.03 10.73 -4.98
CA VAL A 34 0.88 9.64 -4.64
C VAL A 34 0.83 8.55 -5.71
N THR A 35 2.01 8.09 -6.09
CA THR A 35 2.20 6.85 -6.84
C THR A 35 2.60 5.74 -5.89
N VAL A 36 1.97 4.57 -6.05
CA VAL A 36 2.39 3.32 -5.42
C VAL A 36 2.70 2.28 -6.49
N THR A 37 3.89 1.70 -6.42
CA THR A 37 4.29 0.54 -7.24
C THR A 37 4.28 -0.71 -6.37
N TYR A 38 3.74 -1.80 -6.88
CA TYR A 38 3.69 -3.08 -6.18
C TYR A 38 3.88 -4.26 -7.13
N THR A 39 4.34 -5.37 -6.59
CA THR A 39 4.43 -6.64 -7.32
C THR A 39 3.26 -7.55 -6.96
N ARG A 40 2.68 -8.23 -7.96
CA ARG A 40 1.63 -9.23 -7.76
C ARG A 40 1.73 -10.31 -8.82
N GLY A 41 1.82 -11.57 -8.41
CA GLY A 41 2.02 -12.69 -9.34
C GLY A 41 3.28 -12.54 -10.20
N GLY A 42 4.36 -11.98 -9.62
CA GLY A 42 5.64 -11.77 -10.30
C GLY A 42 5.67 -10.59 -11.29
N ARG A 43 4.58 -9.82 -11.42
CA ARG A 43 4.51 -8.65 -12.30
C ARG A 43 4.45 -7.36 -11.51
N GLU A 44 5.07 -6.33 -12.05
CA GLU A 44 4.98 -4.98 -11.52
C GLU A 44 3.66 -4.31 -11.95
N HIS A 45 3.08 -3.56 -11.02
CA HIS A 45 1.88 -2.78 -11.22
C HIS A 45 2.05 -1.41 -10.55
N ARG A 46 1.34 -0.42 -11.08
CA ARG A 46 1.31 0.95 -10.55
C ARG A 46 -0.13 1.38 -10.30
N VAL A 47 -0.32 2.16 -9.24
CA VAL A 47 -1.56 2.88 -8.97
C VAL A 47 -1.24 4.31 -8.57
N ASP A 48 -1.98 5.27 -9.12
CA ASP A 48 -1.90 6.68 -8.78
C ASP A 48 -3.20 7.09 -8.06
N ALA A 49 -3.08 7.94 -7.04
CA ALA A 49 -4.20 8.46 -6.26
C ALA A 49 -3.85 9.82 -5.66
N ASP A 50 -4.85 10.62 -5.28
CA ASP A 50 -4.61 11.93 -4.67
C ASP A 50 -3.89 11.82 -3.31
N TYR A 51 -4.16 10.75 -2.55
CA TYR A 51 -3.59 10.49 -1.23
C TYR A 51 -3.27 9.01 -1.00
N CYS A 52 -2.32 8.75 -0.10
CA CYS A 52 -1.98 7.40 0.36
C CYS A 52 -1.92 7.36 1.89
N VAL A 53 -2.59 6.36 2.49
CA VAL A 53 -2.44 6.02 3.90
C VAL A 53 -1.48 4.83 4.00
N ALA A 54 -0.23 5.09 4.36
CA ALA A 54 0.80 4.07 4.49
C ALA A 54 0.69 3.33 5.84
N ALA A 55 -0.07 2.24 5.87
CA ALA A 55 -0.27 1.41 7.06
C ALA A 55 0.75 0.24 7.18
N LEU A 56 1.87 0.32 6.46
CA LEU A 56 2.98 -0.64 6.60
C LEU A 56 3.63 -0.47 7.98
N PRO A 57 4.17 -1.55 8.59
CA PRO A 57 5.01 -1.42 9.78
C PRO A 57 6.17 -0.43 9.50
N PRO A 58 6.52 0.46 10.44
CA PRO A 58 7.50 1.53 10.18
C PRO A 58 8.85 1.04 9.64
N ASN A 59 9.34 -0.08 10.17
CA ASN A 59 10.59 -0.72 9.74
C ASN A 59 10.55 -1.34 8.34
N ILE A 60 9.35 -1.62 7.81
CA ILE A 60 9.15 -2.06 6.42
C ILE A 60 9.02 -0.84 5.51
N LEU A 61 8.30 0.19 5.95
CA LEU A 61 8.17 1.44 5.20
C LEU A 61 9.55 2.07 4.95
N ALA A 62 10.40 2.20 5.96
CA ALA A 62 11.76 2.76 5.83
C ALA A 62 12.67 2.03 4.82
N LYS A 63 12.39 0.75 4.54
CA LYS A 63 13.13 -0.07 3.55
C LYS A 63 12.47 -0.06 2.17
N THR A 64 11.23 0.38 2.07
CA THR A 64 10.51 0.51 0.82
C THR A 64 11.04 1.75 0.10
N SER A 65 11.24 1.69 -1.21
CA SER A 65 11.69 2.88 -1.95
C SER A 65 10.66 4.01 -1.79
N HIS A 66 11.09 5.18 -1.29
CA HIS A 66 10.18 6.30 -1.04
C HIS A 66 10.86 7.68 -1.03
N ASN A 67 10.07 8.75 -1.00
CA ASN A 67 10.53 10.14 -0.86
C ASN A 67 9.88 10.90 0.32
N LEU A 68 9.52 10.21 1.41
CA LEU A 68 8.80 10.77 2.57
C LEU A 68 9.65 11.65 3.51
N GLY A 69 10.91 11.92 3.15
CA GLY A 69 11.85 12.73 3.92
C GLY A 69 12.57 11.94 5.03
N PRO A 70 13.53 12.58 5.73
CA PRO A 70 14.47 11.91 6.64
C PRO A 70 13.83 11.39 7.93
N ALA A 71 12.64 11.86 8.32
CA ALA A 71 11.94 11.38 9.51
C ALA A 71 11.37 9.95 9.34
N VAL A 72 11.37 9.41 8.11
CA VAL A 72 10.82 8.09 7.77
C VAL A 72 11.94 7.08 7.42
N GLN A 73 13.21 7.48 7.51
CA GLN A 73 14.38 6.66 7.17
C GLN A 73 14.91 5.82 8.33
#